data_AF-A0A355T2S3-F1
#
_entry.id   AF-A0A355T2S3-F1
#
_cell.length_a   1.000
_cell.length_b   1.000
_cell.length_c   1.000
_cell.angle_alpha   90.00
_cell.angle_beta   90.00
_cell.angle_gamma   90.00
#
_symmetry.space_group_name_H-M   'P 1'
#
loop_
_entity.id
_entity.type
_entity.pdbx_description
1 polymer ?
#
loop_
_entity_poly.entity_id
_entity_poly.type
_entity_poly.pdbx_seq_one_letter_code
_entity_poly.pdbx_strand_id
1 'polypeptide(L)'
;MGLRLLTRGLGIVAIAAMLGACAGSGFGLSQRNPDSLYGNYLAARHAGTVRDMDAAARYYAQALSEDPGNPVIVERAFLLSVTAGNVSEGLNLSSEIIERDPDNRTARLVRALSALKATDYDRAIGEIDAAAPGPFTALVGTLAKAWAMAGKQDAEQAYAALDSFQDRPAFDLFRILHGALIADYLGDAARARTGYVAAQGASGGASLRIIQAYGRFLERQDDTELAREVYNNYGR
;
A
#
# COMPACT_ATOMS: atom_id res chain seq x y z
N MET A 1 -69.80 -62.34 47.45
CA MET A 1 -70.68 -62.80 46.36
C MET A 1 -70.08 -62.27 45.06
N GLY A 2 -69.63 -63.15 44.16
CA GLY A 2 -69.01 -62.77 42.88
C GLY A 2 -67.66 -63.46 42.62
N LEU A 3 -67.73 -64.73 42.21
CA LEU A 3 -66.63 -65.59 41.78
C LEU A 3 -66.42 -65.46 40.25
N ARG A 4 -65.22 -65.83 39.77
CA ARG A 4 -64.83 -66.28 38.41
C ARG A 4 -64.11 -65.25 37.51
N LEU A 5 -63.15 -65.58 36.65
CA LEU A 5 -62.31 -66.76 36.29
C LEU A 5 -61.29 -66.24 35.24
N LEU A 6 -60.09 -66.83 35.20
CA LEU A 6 -59.22 -67.16 34.02
C LEU A 6 -59.01 -66.08 32.93
N THR A 7 -57.78 -65.82 32.46
CA THR A 7 -57.11 -66.67 31.46
C THR A 7 -55.68 -66.21 31.16
N ARG A 8 -54.91 -67.15 30.60
CA ARG A 8 -53.48 -67.17 30.27
C ARG A 8 -53.04 -66.12 29.24
N GLY A 9 -51.77 -65.70 29.34
CA GLY A 9 -51.02 -65.06 28.26
C GLY A 9 -49.50 -65.16 28.49
N LEU A 10 -48.89 -66.18 27.90
CA LEU A 10 -47.45 -66.42 27.82
C LEU A 10 -46.86 -65.57 26.68
N GLY A 11 -45.76 -64.84 26.88
CA GLY A 11 -45.12 -64.07 25.80
C GLY A 11 -43.80 -63.38 26.17
N ILE A 12 -42.73 -64.17 26.23
CA ILE A 12 -41.45 -63.99 25.50
C ILE A 12 -40.81 -62.58 25.44
N VAL A 13 -39.67 -62.48 26.14
CA VAL A 13 -38.36 -61.92 25.73
C VAL A 13 -38.27 -60.45 25.26
N ALA A 14 -37.49 -59.65 25.98
CA ALA A 14 -36.47 -58.78 25.39
C ALA A 14 -35.40 -58.38 26.43
N ILE A 15 -34.22 -58.98 26.29
CA ILE A 15 -32.96 -58.50 26.85
C ILE A 15 -32.57 -57.24 26.06
N ALA A 16 -32.33 -56.12 26.74
CA ALA A 16 -31.58 -55.00 26.17
C ALA A 16 -30.79 -54.32 27.30
N ALA A 17 -29.67 -54.95 27.65
CA ALA A 17 -28.62 -54.34 28.44
C ALA A 17 -27.60 -53.67 27.49
N MET A 18 -27.08 -52.51 27.95
CA MET A 18 -25.83 -51.86 27.52
C MET A 18 -25.78 -51.15 26.17
N LEU A 19 -26.22 -49.89 26.14
CA LEU A 19 -25.63 -48.84 25.29
C LEU A 19 -25.60 -47.51 26.07
N GLY A 20 -24.56 -47.31 26.88
CA GLY A 20 -24.39 -46.11 27.70
C GLY A 20 -22.93 -45.68 27.88
N ALA A 21 -22.07 -45.91 26.87
CA ALA A 21 -20.62 -45.68 26.99
C ALA A 21 -20.03 -44.73 25.92
N CYS A 22 -20.85 -43.95 25.21
CA CYS A 22 -20.36 -42.97 24.23
C CYS A 22 -20.79 -41.54 24.60
N ALA A 23 -20.54 -41.12 25.84
CA ALA A 23 -20.68 -39.71 26.24
C ALA A 23 -19.57 -39.38 27.25
N GLY A 24 -18.35 -39.22 26.76
CA GLY A 24 -17.22 -38.95 27.66
C GLY A 24 -15.83 -38.93 27.03
N SER A 25 -15.70 -38.97 25.71
CA SER A 25 -14.47 -38.50 25.06
C SER A 25 -14.65 -37.02 24.82
N GLY A 26 -14.34 -36.22 25.84
CA GLY A 26 -14.10 -34.80 25.65
C GLY A 26 -12.99 -34.68 24.61
N PHE A 27 -13.38 -34.44 23.36
CA PHE A 27 -12.50 -33.76 22.42
C PHE A 27 -12.13 -32.47 23.14
N GLY A 28 -10.94 -32.46 23.75
CA GLY A 28 -10.33 -31.22 24.18
C GLY A 28 -10.36 -30.35 22.95
N LEU A 29 -11.26 -29.37 22.94
CA LEU A 29 -11.17 -28.26 22.02
C LEU A 29 -9.76 -27.75 22.26
N SER A 30 -8.85 -28.09 21.34
CA SER A 30 -7.55 -27.43 21.22
C SER A 30 -7.88 -25.97 21.43
N GLN A 31 -7.31 -25.36 22.48
CA GLN A 31 -7.54 -23.95 22.74
C GLN A 31 -7.20 -23.26 21.42
N ARG A 32 -8.24 -22.86 20.67
CA ARG A 32 -8.06 -22.02 19.50
C ARG A 32 -7.43 -20.79 20.12
N ASN A 33 -6.14 -20.65 19.93
CA ASN A 33 -5.45 -19.43 20.23
C ASN A 33 -5.48 -18.66 18.91
N PRO A 34 -6.56 -17.89 18.64
CA PRO A 34 -6.68 -17.12 17.40
C PRO A 34 -5.48 -16.17 17.23
N ASP A 35 -4.85 -15.80 18.34
CA ASP A 35 -3.72 -14.87 18.43
C ASP A 35 -2.37 -15.59 18.51
N SER A 36 -2.24 -16.77 17.90
CA SER A 36 -0.93 -17.44 17.75
C SER A 36 -0.15 -16.88 16.57
N LEU A 37 1.18 -16.94 16.61
CA LEU A 37 2.09 -16.47 15.55
C LEU A 37 1.63 -16.92 14.16
N TYR A 38 1.35 -18.21 14.00
CA TYR A 38 0.90 -18.78 12.74
C TYR A 38 -0.53 -18.36 12.39
N GLY A 39 -1.42 -18.24 13.38
CA GLY A 39 -2.79 -17.73 13.20
C GLY A 39 -2.78 -16.29 12.69
N ASN A 40 -2.05 -15.42 13.37
CA ASN A 40 -1.83 -14.02 13.02
C ASN A 40 -1.19 -13.91 11.64
N TYR A 41 -0.13 -14.67 11.35
CA TYR A 41 0.51 -14.68 10.04
C TYR A 41 -0.47 -15.07 8.90
N LEU A 42 -1.25 -16.13 9.09
CA LEU A 42 -2.21 -16.60 8.08
C LEU A 42 -3.38 -15.62 7.92
N ALA A 43 -3.89 -15.07 9.01
CA ALA A 43 -4.93 -14.04 8.99
C ALA A 43 -4.44 -12.80 8.24
N ALA A 44 -3.20 -12.37 8.48
CA ALA A 44 -2.59 -11.24 7.81
C ALA A 44 -2.46 -11.45 6.29
N ARG A 45 -2.03 -12.65 5.88
CA ARG A 45 -1.95 -13.02 4.46
C ARG A 45 -3.31 -13.04 3.79
N HIS A 46 -4.33 -13.56 4.48
CA HIS A 46 -5.69 -13.58 3.97
C HIS A 46 -6.23 -12.15 3.80
N ALA A 47 -6.08 -11.31 4.84
CA ALA A 47 -6.44 -9.89 4.81
C ALA A 47 -5.76 -9.15 3.64
N GLY A 48 -4.46 -9.38 3.43
CA GLY A 48 -3.73 -8.82 2.29
C GLY A 48 -4.29 -9.27 0.94
N THR A 49 -4.76 -10.52 0.84
CA THR A 49 -5.36 -11.06 -0.40
C THR A 49 -6.70 -10.40 -0.72
N VAL A 50 -7.53 -10.14 0.29
CA VAL A 50 -8.82 -9.43 0.14
C VAL A 50 -8.67 -7.91 0.17
N ARG A 51 -7.43 -7.42 0.18
CA ARG A 51 -7.04 -6.01 0.19
C ARG A 51 -7.46 -5.22 1.42
N ASP A 52 -7.68 -5.89 2.55
CA ASP A 52 -7.85 -5.26 3.85
C ASP A 52 -6.46 -4.97 4.45
N MET A 53 -5.86 -3.85 4.03
CA MET A 53 -4.50 -3.46 4.43
C MET A 53 -4.41 -3.16 5.93
N ASP A 54 -5.47 -2.59 6.52
CA ASP A 54 -5.52 -2.28 7.94
C ASP A 54 -5.51 -3.56 8.79
N ALA A 55 -6.33 -4.56 8.44
CA ALA A 55 -6.29 -5.85 9.12
C ALA A 55 -4.98 -6.58 8.87
N ALA A 56 -4.46 -6.56 7.64
CA ALA A 56 -3.19 -7.19 7.31
C ALA A 56 -2.03 -6.62 8.13
N ALA A 57 -1.95 -5.29 8.26
CA ALA A 57 -0.95 -4.61 9.08
C ALA A 57 -1.09 -4.98 10.56
N ARG A 58 -2.31 -4.97 11.11
CA ARG A 58 -2.56 -5.34 12.53
C ARG A 58 -2.13 -6.78 12.84
N TYR A 59 -2.51 -7.74 12.01
CA TYR A 59 -2.15 -9.14 12.23
C TYR A 59 -0.65 -9.40 12.05
N TYR A 60 0.02 -8.76 11.10
CA TYR A 60 1.48 -8.85 10.99
C TYR A 60 2.20 -8.18 12.16
N ALA A 61 1.67 -7.09 12.71
CA ALA A 61 2.22 -6.47 13.92
C ALA A 61 2.10 -7.42 15.14
N GLN A 62 0.98 -8.12 15.28
CA GLN A 62 0.82 -9.16 16.32
C GLN A 62 1.80 -10.31 16.11
N ALA A 63 1.90 -10.84 14.89
CA ALA A 63 2.89 -11.87 14.56
C ALA A 63 4.33 -11.41 14.83
N LEU A 64 4.66 -10.15 14.53
CA LEU A 64 5.96 -9.57 14.81
C LEU A 64 6.23 -9.47 16.32
N SER A 65 5.24 -9.15 17.13
CA SER A 65 5.40 -9.10 18.60
C SER A 65 5.74 -10.47 19.21
N GLU A 66 5.33 -11.56 18.55
CA GLU A 66 5.62 -12.93 18.97
C GLU A 66 6.99 -13.43 18.47
N ASP A 67 7.47 -12.93 17.33
CA ASP A 67 8.79 -13.27 16.75
C ASP A 67 9.50 -12.04 16.16
N PRO A 68 10.01 -11.11 17.00
CA PRO A 68 10.49 -9.79 16.56
C PRO A 68 11.73 -9.83 15.67
N GLY A 69 12.55 -10.87 15.80
CA GLY A 69 13.83 -10.98 15.08
C GLY A 69 13.69 -11.54 13.66
N ASN A 70 12.50 -12.02 13.29
CA ASN A 70 12.27 -12.74 12.05
C ASN A 70 12.22 -11.80 10.84
N PRO A 71 13.23 -11.83 9.97
CA PRO A 71 13.35 -10.86 8.88
C PRO A 71 12.18 -10.92 7.90
N VAL A 72 11.56 -12.10 7.73
CA VAL A 72 10.39 -12.26 6.85
C VAL A 72 9.17 -11.54 7.42
N ILE A 73 8.98 -11.59 8.74
CA ILE A 73 7.85 -10.93 9.40
C ILE A 73 8.09 -9.42 9.46
N VAL A 74 9.30 -8.99 9.78
CA VAL A 74 9.71 -7.57 9.77
C VAL A 74 9.44 -6.93 8.41
N GLU A 75 9.90 -7.55 7.32
CA GLU A 75 9.70 -6.99 5.97
C GLU A 75 8.22 -6.92 5.58
N ARG A 76 7.42 -7.92 5.97
CA ARG A 76 5.97 -7.93 5.71
C ARG A 76 5.24 -6.87 6.53
N ALA A 77 5.55 -6.76 7.81
CA ALA A 77 5.00 -5.75 8.70
C ALA A 77 5.34 -4.34 8.22
N PHE A 78 6.57 -4.12 7.75
CA PHE A 78 7.00 -2.86 7.15
C PHE A 78 6.14 -2.49 5.93
N LEU A 79 6.05 -3.37 4.94
CA LEU A 79 5.29 -3.11 3.71
C LEU A 79 3.81 -2.87 3.99
N LEU A 80 3.22 -3.66 4.88
CA LEU A 80 1.79 -3.55 5.20
C LEU A 80 1.48 -2.33 6.05
N SER A 81 2.37 -1.95 6.96
CA SER A 81 2.24 -0.70 7.72
C SER A 81 2.24 0.50 6.79
N VAL A 82 3.19 0.56 5.84
CA VAL A 82 3.27 1.67 4.87
C VAL A 82 2.04 1.71 3.97
N THR A 83 1.58 0.56 3.47
CA THR A 83 0.41 0.49 2.57
C THR A 83 -0.92 0.76 3.29
N ALA A 84 -1.02 0.46 4.58
CA ALA A 84 -2.13 0.85 5.44
C ALA A 84 -2.08 2.34 5.87
N GLY A 85 -1.03 3.08 5.51
CA GLY A 85 -0.85 4.48 5.91
C GLY A 85 -0.27 4.66 7.32
N ASN A 86 0.11 3.58 8.01
CA ASN A 86 0.84 3.59 9.28
C ASN A 86 2.33 3.90 9.06
N VAL A 87 2.62 5.05 8.45
CA VAL A 87 3.97 5.42 7.98
C VAL A 87 4.96 5.51 9.14
N SER A 88 4.55 5.96 10.33
CA SER A 88 5.42 6.02 11.51
C SER A 88 5.98 4.65 11.89
N GLU A 89 5.14 3.61 11.87
CA GLU A 89 5.58 2.25 12.13
C GLU A 89 6.47 1.72 11.00
N GLY A 90 6.08 2.01 9.75
CA GLY A 90 6.93 1.73 8.59
C GLY A 90 8.32 2.35 8.70
N LEU A 91 8.45 3.57 9.23
CA LEU A 91 9.75 4.23 9.43
C LEU A 91 10.58 3.55 10.52
N ASN A 92 9.97 3.10 11.61
CA ASN A 92 10.66 2.33 12.64
C ASN A 92 11.24 1.04 12.05
N LEU A 93 10.40 0.25 11.39
CA LEU A 93 10.81 -1.03 10.77
C LEU A 93 11.80 -0.83 9.62
N SER A 94 11.74 0.30 8.89
CA SER A 94 12.72 0.62 7.84
C SER A 94 14.15 0.72 8.36
N SER A 95 14.34 1.12 9.62
CA SER A 95 15.67 1.23 10.22
C SER A 95 16.28 -0.15 10.43
N GLU A 96 15.51 -1.10 10.96
CA GLU A 96 15.95 -2.49 11.11
C GLU A 96 16.22 -3.16 9.75
N ILE A 97 15.39 -2.88 8.74
CA ILE A 97 15.62 -3.40 7.38
C ILE A 97 16.95 -2.89 6.83
N ILE A 98 17.25 -1.59 6.98
CA ILE A 98 18.48 -0.98 6.45
C ILE A 98 19.73 -1.45 7.22
N GLU A 99 19.62 -1.80 8.50
CA GLU A 99 20.74 -2.41 9.23
C GLU A 99 21.17 -3.76 8.62
N ARG A 100 20.22 -4.52 8.08
CA ARG A 100 20.46 -5.84 7.47
C ARG A 100 20.71 -5.77 5.97
N ASP A 101 20.02 -4.88 5.29
CA ASP A 101 20.03 -4.67 3.84
C ASP A 101 20.16 -3.15 3.55
N PRO A 102 21.40 -2.62 3.60
CA PRO A 102 21.63 -1.17 3.55
C PRO A 102 21.10 -0.48 2.30
N ASP A 103 20.95 -1.16 1.17
CA ASP A 103 20.45 -0.59 -0.08
C ASP A 103 19.01 -1.01 -0.41
N ASN A 104 18.26 -1.53 0.58
CA ASN A 104 16.86 -1.92 0.41
C ASN A 104 16.00 -0.78 -0.19
N ARG A 105 15.61 -0.94 -1.46
CA ARG A 105 14.98 0.13 -2.24
C ARG A 105 13.70 0.67 -1.61
N THR A 106 12.87 -0.20 -1.04
CA THR A 106 11.57 0.21 -0.51
C THR A 106 11.72 0.92 0.82
N ALA A 107 12.56 0.42 1.73
CA ALA A 107 12.88 1.09 2.99
C ALA A 107 13.49 2.48 2.74
N ARG A 108 14.45 2.57 1.80
CA ARG A 108 15.07 3.82 1.38
C ARG A 108 14.05 4.82 0.80
N LEU A 109 13.14 4.37 -0.08
CA LEU A 109 12.11 5.26 -0.62
C LEU A 109 11.19 5.79 0.49
N VAL A 110 10.74 4.95 1.42
CA VAL A 110 9.84 5.40 2.50
C VAL A 110 10.50 6.48 3.36
N ARG A 111 11.79 6.31 3.67
CA ARG A 111 12.59 7.31 4.38
C ARG A 111 12.78 8.58 3.57
N ALA A 112 13.06 8.46 2.27
CA ALA A 112 13.19 9.61 1.37
C ALA A 112 11.89 10.44 1.29
N LEU A 113 10.74 9.78 1.17
CA LEU A 113 9.43 10.44 1.14
C LEU A 113 9.09 11.09 2.49
N SER A 114 9.47 10.47 3.61
CA SER A 114 9.35 11.09 4.93
C SER A 114 10.23 12.34 5.06
N ALA A 115 11.46 12.29 4.54
CA ALA A 115 12.37 13.44 4.54
C ALA A 115 11.84 14.57 3.66
N LEU A 116 11.32 14.26 2.46
CA LEU A 116 10.61 15.20 1.59
C LEU A 116 9.45 15.90 2.31
N LYS A 117 8.60 15.12 3.02
CA LYS A 117 7.48 15.67 3.80
C LYS A 117 7.95 16.60 4.93
N ALA A 118 9.11 16.29 5.52
CA ALA A 118 9.77 17.12 6.53
C ALA A 118 10.58 18.28 5.95
N THR A 119 10.53 18.51 4.63
CA THR A 119 11.33 19.51 3.90
C THR A 119 12.85 19.32 4.01
N ASP A 120 13.28 18.12 4.43
CA ASP A 120 14.69 17.73 4.48
C ASP A 120 15.09 17.12 3.13
N TYR A 121 15.27 18.01 2.15
CA TYR A 121 15.49 17.63 0.75
C TYR A 121 16.84 16.91 0.54
N ASP A 122 17.88 17.33 1.25
CA ASP A 122 19.21 16.73 1.12
C ASP A 122 19.22 15.30 1.66
N ARG A 123 18.57 15.06 2.81
CA ARG A 123 18.39 13.70 3.31
C ARG A 123 17.55 12.86 2.35
N ALA A 124 16.49 13.43 1.77
CA ALA A 124 15.66 12.69 0.80
C ALA A 124 16.49 12.23 -0.40
N ILE A 125 17.33 13.09 -0.95
CA ILE A 125 18.24 12.75 -2.05
C ILE A 125 19.22 11.66 -1.61
N GLY A 126 19.84 11.80 -0.44
CA GLY A 126 20.78 10.82 0.11
C GLY A 126 20.16 9.44 0.33
N GLU A 127 18.92 9.36 0.80
CA GLU A 127 18.20 8.08 0.94
C GLU A 127 17.93 7.43 -0.43
N ILE A 128 17.59 8.21 -1.46
CA ILE A 128 17.41 7.67 -2.83
C ILE A 128 18.74 7.21 -3.44
N ASP A 129 19.83 7.95 -3.24
CA ASP A 129 21.14 7.60 -3.77
C ASP A 129 21.73 6.36 -3.08
N ALA A 130 21.35 6.10 -1.83
CA ALA A 130 21.69 4.89 -1.10
C ALA A 130 20.83 3.66 -1.48
N ALA A 131 19.78 3.82 -2.28
CA ALA A 131 18.93 2.72 -2.71
C ALA A 131 19.57 1.92 -3.86
N ALA A 132 19.38 0.60 -3.86
CA ALA A 132 19.93 -0.27 -4.89
C ALA A 132 19.51 0.19 -6.31
N PRO A 133 20.43 0.26 -7.28
CA PRO A 133 20.09 0.67 -8.63
C PRO A 133 19.11 -0.34 -9.29
N GLY A 134 18.28 0.16 -10.19
CA GLY A 134 17.34 -0.66 -10.95
C GLY A 134 16.23 0.15 -11.63
N PRO A 135 15.32 -0.50 -12.37
CA PRO A 135 14.24 0.19 -13.08
C PRO A 135 13.37 1.08 -12.18
N PHE A 136 13.16 0.64 -10.94
CA PHE A 136 12.41 1.40 -9.94
C PHE A 136 13.11 2.70 -9.55
N THR A 137 14.38 2.65 -9.16
CA THR A 137 15.14 3.86 -8.78
C THR A 137 15.41 4.75 -9.99
N ALA A 138 15.56 4.16 -11.19
CA ALA A 138 15.71 4.90 -12.44
C ALA A 138 14.50 5.81 -12.74
N LEU A 139 13.27 5.39 -12.42
CA LEU A 139 12.07 6.21 -12.58
C LEU A 139 11.68 6.92 -11.28
N VAL A 140 11.24 6.16 -10.28
CA VAL A 140 10.68 6.70 -9.02
C VAL A 140 11.72 7.47 -8.23
N GLY A 141 12.95 6.95 -8.15
CA GLY A 141 14.05 7.63 -7.46
C GLY A 141 14.39 8.96 -8.13
N THR A 142 14.56 8.97 -9.44
CA THR A 142 14.82 10.21 -10.21
C THR A 142 13.69 11.23 -10.06
N LEU A 143 12.43 10.81 -10.11
CA LEU A 143 11.27 11.68 -9.86
C LEU A 143 11.27 12.25 -8.43
N ALA A 144 11.58 11.44 -7.42
CA ALA A 144 11.69 11.89 -6.03
C ALA A 144 12.80 12.93 -5.86
N LYS A 145 13.95 12.71 -6.50
CA LYS A 145 15.06 13.69 -6.52
C LYS A 145 14.69 14.99 -7.23
N ALA A 146 14.00 14.92 -8.38
CA ALA A 146 13.52 16.13 -9.07
C ALA A 146 12.60 16.97 -8.18
N TRP A 147 11.69 16.33 -7.44
CA TRP A 147 10.84 17.02 -6.46
C TRP A 147 11.60 17.56 -5.24
N ALA A 148 12.64 16.86 -4.78
CA ALA A 148 13.52 17.38 -3.72
C ALA A 148 14.25 18.64 -4.17
N MET A 149 14.80 18.66 -5.39
CA MET A 149 15.44 19.84 -5.98
C MET A 149 14.45 20.99 -6.18
N ALA A 150 13.25 20.71 -6.67
CA ALA A 150 12.17 21.70 -6.75
C ALA A 150 11.82 22.27 -5.38
N GLY A 151 11.75 21.43 -4.34
CA GLY A 151 11.55 21.84 -2.96
C GLY A 151 12.62 22.83 -2.47
N LYS A 152 13.87 22.63 -2.87
CA LYS A 152 15.00 23.56 -2.64
C LYS A 152 14.95 24.84 -3.47
N GLN A 153 13.92 25.04 -4.29
CA GLN A 153 13.81 26.11 -5.30
C GLN A 153 14.90 26.04 -6.38
N ASP A 154 15.52 24.87 -6.58
CA ASP A 154 16.54 24.64 -7.59
C ASP A 154 15.90 24.09 -8.86
N ALA A 155 15.37 25.00 -9.66
CA ALA A 155 14.70 24.69 -10.92
C ALA A 155 15.65 23.97 -11.91
N GLU A 156 16.90 24.43 -11.98
CA GLU A 156 17.90 23.90 -12.92
C GLU A 156 18.14 22.41 -12.66
N GLN A 157 18.46 22.03 -11.41
CA GLN A 157 18.69 20.63 -11.07
C GLN A 157 17.42 19.78 -11.15
N ALA A 158 16.26 20.35 -10.81
CA ALA A 158 14.99 19.63 -10.94
C ALA A 158 14.71 19.25 -12.39
N TYR A 159 14.91 20.17 -13.34
CA TYR A 159 14.69 19.90 -14.75
C TYR A 159 15.79 19.02 -15.35
N ALA A 160 17.06 19.20 -14.97
CA ALA A 160 18.13 18.32 -15.39
C ALA A 160 17.87 16.85 -14.99
N ALA A 161 17.32 16.62 -13.80
CA ALA A 161 16.91 15.28 -13.37
C ALA A 161 15.81 14.70 -14.26
N LEU A 162 14.81 15.50 -14.65
CA LEU A 162 13.74 15.07 -15.55
C LEU A 162 14.23 14.85 -16.99
N ASP A 163 15.15 15.68 -17.48
CA ASP A 163 15.69 15.60 -18.83
C ASP A 163 16.53 14.33 -19.05
N SER A 164 17.00 13.68 -17.98
CA SER A 164 17.57 12.33 -18.04
C SER A 164 16.63 11.26 -18.62
N PHE A 165 15.33 11.58 -18.79
CA PHE A 165 14.33 10.72 -19.42
C PHE A 165 14.12 10.99 -20.92
N GLN A 166 14.71 12.04 -21.50
CA GLN A 166 14.37 12.52 -22.86
C GLN A 166 14.47 11.47 -23.98
N ASP A 167 15.34 10.47 -23.83
CA ASP A 167 15.56 9.40 -24.81
C ASP A 167 14.93 8.06 -24.36
N ARG A 168 13.96 8.13 -23.45
CA ARG A 168 13.27 6.96 -22.88
C ARG A 168 11.77 7.11 -23.10
N PRO A 169 11.21 6.62 -24.23
CA PRO A 169 9.79 6.75 -24.54
C PRO A 169 8.85 6.26 -23.44
N ALA A 170 9.26 5.22 -22.69
CA ALA A 170 8.51 4.70 -21.56
C ALA A 170 8.36 5.70 -20.39
N PHE A 171 9.22 6.72 -20.31
CA PHE A 171 9.27 7.71 -19.24
C PHE A 171 8.76 9.10 -19.67
N ASP A 172 8.46 9.31 -20.95
CA ASP A 172 8.12 10.63 -21.48
C ASP A 172 6.89 11.25 -20.81
N LEU A 173 5.82 10.48 -20.61
CA LEU A 173 4.63 11.00 -19.94
C LEU A 173 4.94 11.44 -18.50
N PHE A 174 5.82 10.72 -17.79
CA PHE A 174 6.26 11.10 -16.45
C PHE A 174 7.12 12.36 -16.49
N ARG A 175 8.08 12.44 -17.44
CA ARG A 175 8.92 13.63 -17.65
C ARG A 175 8.05 14.88 -17.87
N ILE A 176 7.12 14.80 -18.82
CA ILE A 176 6.26 15.93 -19.22
C ILE A 176 5.34 16.34 -18.06
N LEU A 177 4.63 15.39 -17.46
CA LEU A 177 3.68 15.69 -16.38
C LEU A 177 4.40 16.25 -15.15
N HIS A 178 5.49 15.63 -14.71
CA HIS A 178 6.23 16.11 -13.55
C HIS A 178 6.92 17.44 -13.83
N GLY A 179 7.40 17.68 -15.06
CA GLY A 179 7.92 18.97 -15.48
C GLY A 179 6.88 20.09 -15.38
N ALA A 180 5.64 19.82 -15.81
CA ALA A 180 4.52 20.75 -15.68
C ALA A 180 4.17 21.05 -14.21
N LEU A 181 4.07 20.01 -13.38
CA LEU A 181 3.77 20.14 -11.96
C LEU A 181 4.86 20.87 -11.18
N ILE A 182 6.13 20.63 -11.51
CA ILE A 182 7.26 21.32 -10.89
C ILE A 182 7.30 22.79 -11.34
N ALA A 183 7.06 23.08 -12.62
CA ALA A 183 6.95 24.46 -13.10
C ALA A 183 5.82 25.23 -12.40
N ASP A 184 4.65 24.60 -12.25
CA ASP A 184 3.51 25.15 -11.52
C ASP A 184 3.87 25.44 -10.05
N TYR A 185 4.52 24.49 -9.38
CA TYR A 185 5.02 24.66 -8.01
C TYR A 185 6.04 25.80 -7.85
N LEU A 186 6.95 25.96 -8.82
CA LEU A 186 7.99 26.99 -8.82
C LEU A 186 7.49 28.35 -9.32
N GLY A 187 6.23 28.47 -9.74
CA GLY A 187 5.65 29.71 -10.25
C GLY A 187 5.97 30.04 -11.71
N ASP A 188 6.55 29.11 -12.48
CA ASP A 188 6.75 29.27 -13.92
C ASP A 188 5.48 28.86 -14.69
N ALA A 189 4.52 29.79 -14.73
CA ALA A 189 3.22 29.56 -15.35
C ALA A 189 3.31 29.25 -16.86
N ALA A 190 4.28 29.84 -17.56
CA ALA A 190 4.45 29.63 -19.00
C ALA A 190 4.90 28.20 -19.30
N ARG A 191 5.91 27.71 -18.56
CA ARG A 191 6.39 26.33 -18.67
C ARG A 191 5.34 25.34 -18.17
N ALA A 192 4.65 25.65 -17.08
CA ALA A 192 3.56 24.82 -16.55
C ALA A 192 2.46 24.61 -17.60
N ARG A 193 1.95 25.70 -18.21
CA ARG A 193 0.94 25.62 -19.27
C ARG A 193 1.40 24.75 -20.43
N THR A 194 2.61 25.00 -20.93
CA THR A 194 3.19 24.22 -22.04
C THR A 194 3.25 22.74 -21.70
N GLY A 195 3.73 22.40 -20.49
CA GLY A 195 3.83 21.03 -20.01
C GLY A 195 2.46 20.36 -19.84
N TYR A 196 1.46 21.06 -19.32
CA TYR A 196 0.12 20.50 -19.15
C TYR A 196 -0.57 20.19 -20.48
N VAL A 197 -0.47 21.09 -21.46
CA VAL A 197 -0.98 20.86 -22.82
C VAL A 197 -0.30 19.63 -23.44
N ALA A 198 1.02 19.53 -23.32
CA ALA A 198 1.77 18.37 -23.80
C ALA A 198 1.37 17.07 -23.07
N ALA A 199 1.17 17.11 -21.75
CA ALA A 199 0.74 15.95 -20.96
C ALA A 199 -0.67 15.49 -21.35
N GLN A 200 -1.59 16.43 -21.58
CA GLN A 200 -2.94 16.12 -22.04
C GLN A 200 -2.90 15.43 -23.41
N GLY A 201 -2.15 15.98 -24.37
CA GLY A 201 -1.98 15.37 -25.69
C GLY A 201 -1.34 13.98 -25.63
N ALA A 202 -0.25 13.82 -24.87
CA ALA A 202 0.46 12.55 -24.72
C ALA A 202 -0.38 11.45 -24.04
N SER A 203 -1.34 11.82 -23.19
CA SER A 203 -2.27 10.88 -22.57
C SER A 203 -3.54 10.62 -23.37
N GLY A 204 -3.69 11.24 -24.56
CA GLY A 204 -4.91 11.17 -25.35
C GLY A 204 -6.13 11.81 -24.67
N GLY A 205 -5.93 12.70 -23.70
CA GLY A 205 -7.01 13.36 -22.94
C GLY A 205 -7.74 12.47 -21.92
N ALA A 206 -7.40 11.19 -21.81
CA ALA A 206 -8.13 10.22 -20.98
C ALA A 206 -7.64 10.12 -19.52
N SER A 207 -6.61 10.88 -19.13
CA SER A 207 -6.05 10.84 -17.78
C SER A 207 -6.72 11.84 -16.86
N LEU A 208 -7.60 11.36 -15.96
CA LEU A 208 -8.27 12.20 -14.95
C LEU A 208 -7.28 13.07 -14.16
N ARG A 209 -6.14 12.49 -13.79
CA ARG A 209 -5.11 13.20 -13.00
C ARG A 209 -4.51 14.38 -13.76
N ILE A 210 -4.27 14.24 -15.06
CA ILE A 210 -3.71 15.30 -15.90
C ILE A 210 -4.75 16.39 -16.10
N ILE A 211 -5.99 16.02 -16.42
CA ILE A 211 -7.11 16.96 -16.57
C ILE A 211 -7.34 17.77 -15.27
N GLN A 212 -7.34 17.10 -14.11
CA GLN A 212 -7.49 17.78 -12.82
C GLN A 212 -6.34 18.74 -12.54
N ALA A 213 -5.09 18.33 -12.80
CA ALA A 213 -3.93 19.19 -12.59
C ALA A 213 -3.97 20.42 -13.51
N TYR A 214 -4.24 20.20 -14.81
CA TYR A 214 -4.29 21.27 -15.80
C TYR A 214 -5.44 22.24 -15.54
N GLY A 215 -6.65 21.73 -15.30
CA GLY A 215 -7.80 22.58 -14.99
C GLY A 215 -7.59 23.42 -13.73
N ARG A 216 -7.05 22.83 -12.65
CA ARG A 216 -6.74 23.58 -11.41
C ARG A 216 -5.66 24.64 -11.63
N PHE A 217 -4.70 24.37 -12.52
CA PHE A 217 -3.73 25.36 -12.95
C PHE A 217 -4.43 26.53 -13.65
N LEU A 218 -5.29 26.25 -14.64
CA LEU A 218 -6.05 27.27 -15.37
C LEU A 218 -6.93 28.13 -14.47
N GLU A 219 -7.61 27.51 -13.49
CA GLU A 219 -8.40 28.25 -12.49
C GLU A 219 -7.54 29.24 -11.68
N ARG A 220 -6.30 28.87 -11.32
CA ARG A 220 -5.36 29.79 -10.64
C ARG A 220 -4.77 30.86 -11.55
N GLN A 221 -4.93 30.73 -12.86
CA GLN A 221 -4.54 31.72 -13.86
C GLN A 221 -5.72 32.56 -14.36
N ASP A 222 -6.89 32.45 -13.71
CA ASP A 222 -8.15 33.10 -14.10
C ASP A 222 -8.73 32.67 -15.47
N ASP A 223 -8.22 31.58 -16.06
CA ASP A 223 -8.70 31.01 -17.33
C ASP A 223 -9.88 30.04 -17.13
N THR A 224 -10.94 30.50 -16.45
CA THR A 224 -12.03 29.61 -16.00
C THR A 224 -12.85 28.99 -17.13
N GLU A 225 -13.00 29.67 -18.26
CA GLU A 225 -13.66 29.14 -19.45
C GLU A 225 -12.91 27.93 -20.02
N LEU A 226 -11.59 28.06 -20.17
CA LEU A 226 -10.75 26.98 -20.67
C LEU A 226 -10.66 25.83 -19.67
N ALA A 227 -10.61 26.12 -18.37
CA ALA A 227 -10.66 25.10 -17.33
C ALA A 227 -11.95 24.25 -17.46
N ARG A 228 -13.10 24.91 -17.65
CA ARG A 228 -14.39 24.24 -17.86
C ARG A 228 -14.40 23.38 -19.12
N GLU A 229 -13.81 23.86 -20.22
CA GLU A 229 -13.67 23.08 -21.45
C GLU A 229 -12.83 21.82 -21.21
N VAL A 230 -11.66 21.97 -20.56
CA VAL A 230 -10.77 20.86 -20.20
C VAL A 230 -11.50 19.80 -19.37
N TYR A 231 -12.30 20.21 -18.38
CA TYR A 231 -13.10 19.28 -17.58
C TYR A 231 -14.20 18.58 -18.38
N ASN A 232 -14.92 19.31 -19.23
CA ASN A 232 -16.04 18.78 -20.01
C ASN A 232 -15.62 17.81 -21.13
N ASN A 233 -14.38 17.92 -21.59
CA ASN A 233 -13.82 17.06 -22.63
C ASN A 233 -13.24 15.75 -22.06
N TYR A 234 -13.19 15.58 -20.74
CA TYR A 234 -12.74 14.33 -20.13
C TYR A 234 -13.69 13.16 -20.46
N GLY A 235 -13.14 12.08 -21.02
CA GLY A 235 -13.88 10.85 -21.31
C GLY A 235 -14.78 10.91 -22.54
N ARG A 236 -14.62 11.93 -23.39
CA ARG A 236 -15.26 12.03 -24.72
C ARG A 236 -14.31 11.67 -25.84
#